data_AF-A0A0K8SGG4-F1
#
_entry.id   AF-A0A0K8SGG4-F1
#
_cell.length_a   1.000
_cell.length_b   1.000
_cell.length_c   1.000
_cell.angle_alpha   90.00
_cell.angle_beta   90.00
_cell.angle_gamma   90.00
#
_symmetry.space_group_name_H-M   'P 1'
#
loop_
_entity.id
_entity.type
_entity.pdbx_description
1 polymer ?
#
loop_
_entity_poly.entity_id
_entity_poly.type
_entity_poly.pdbx_seq_one_letter_code
_entity_poly.pdbx_strand_id
1 'polypeptide(L)'
;LSSSASRWKVFVANRVTKIQQRTNVEWWFHVRGEQNPADCLSRGLSAKQLLDHRMWFTGPLCLTSPLSEWPVTDVRDLAPPPRLAEERVVSLVATRSSMKDWILRPMLDRVSS
;
A
#
# COMPACT_ATOMS: atom_id res chain seq x y z
N LEU A 1 -17.71 1.40 -2.64
CA LEU A 1 -16.38 2.09 -2.60
C LEU A 1 -16.37 3.46 -3.31
N SER A 2 -17.55 4.07 -3.59
CA SER A 2 -17.71 5.33 -4.33
C SER A 2 -17.49 6.62 -3.49
N SER A 3 -16.76 6.55 -2.38
CA SER A 3 -16.52 7.74 -1.55
C SER A 3 -15.54 8.68 -2.24
N SER A 4 -15.80 10.00 -2.22
CA SER A 4 -14.87 11.01 -2.75
C SER A 4 -13.48 10.89 -2.12
N ALA A 5 -12.44 10.96 -2.96
CA ALA A 5 -11.05 10.92 -2.53
C ALA A 5 -10.67 12.10 -1.60
N SER A 6 -11.45 13.19 -1.62
CA SER A 6 -11.24 14.39 -0.80
C SER A 6 -11.32 14.15 0.72
N ARG A 7 -11.89 13.01 1.16
CA ARG A 7 -11.93 12.65 2.58
C ARG A 7 -10.59 12.21 3.18
N TRP A 8 -9.60 11.95 2.33
CA TRP A 8 -8.30 11.39 2.75
C TRP A 8 -7.21 12.46 2.76
N LYS A 9 -6.13 12.22 3.54
CA LYS A 9 -4.91 13.03 3.46
C LYS A 9 -4.38 13.02 2.02
N VAL A 10 -3.74 14.11 1.59
CA VAL A 10 -3.28 14.35 0.20
C VAL A 10 -2.58 13.14 -0.43
N PHE A 11 -1.68 12.47 0.29
CA PHE A 11 -0.97 11.29 -0.22
C PHE A 11 -1.88 10.08 -0.52
N VAL A 12 -2.90 9.85 0.31
CA VAL A 12 -3.89 8.78 0.10
C VAL A 12 -4.90 9.23 -0.95
N ALA A 13 -5.39 10.47 -0.89
CA ALA A 13 -6.32 11.04 -1.87
C ALA A 13 -5.76 10.93 -3.30
N ASN A 14 -4.51 11.33 -3.51
CA ASN A 14 -3.85 11.25 -4.82
C ASN A 14 -3.79 9.83 -5.38
N ARG A 15 -3.59 8.81 -4.52
CA ARG A 15 -3.56 7.40 -4.94
C ARG A 15 -4.97 6.89 -5.24
N VAL A 16 -5.93 7.17 -4.38
CA VAL A 16 -7.34 6.80 -4.59
C VAL A 16 -7.86 7.37 -5.89
N THR A 17 -7.63 8.67 -6.15
CA THR A 17 -8.02 9.33 -7.41
C THR A 17 -7.40 8.63 -8.62
N LYS A 18 -6.08 8.35 -8.60
CA LYS A 18 -5.41 7.68 -9.72
C LYS A 18 -5.99 6.29 -10.01
N ILE A 19 -6.32 5.52 -8.97
CA ILE A 19 -6.89 4.17 -9.14
C ILE A 19 -8.32 4.27 -9.68
N GLN A 20 -9.15 5.14 -9.10
CA GLN A 20 -10.54 5.36 -9.55
C GLN A 20 -10.62 5.93 -10.99
N GLN A 21 -9.63 6.72 -11.42
CA GLN A 21 -9.56 7.21 -12.81
C GLN A 21 -9.16 6.12 -13.81
N ARG A 22 -8.49 5.06 -13.35
CA ARG A 22 -7.96 3.99 -14.23
C ARG A 22 -8.79 2.72 -14.23
N THR A 23 -9.79 2.62 -13.35
CA THR A 23 -10.57 1.40 -13.17
C THR A 23 -12.04 1.75 -12.94
N ASN A 24 -12.94 0.84 -13.31
CA ASN A 24 -14.36 1.00 -13.00
C ASN A 24 -14.62 0.50 -11.57
N VAL A 25 -15.07 1.39 -10.68
CA VAL A 25 -15.38 1.06 -9.29
C VAL A 25 -16.50 0.02 -9.17
N GLU A 26 -17.39 -0.06 -10.15
CA GLU A 26 -18.46 -1.08 -10.21
C GLU A 26 -17.91 -2.50 -10.40
N TRP A 27 -16.65 -2.65 -10.78
CA TRP A 27 -15.98 -3.95 -10.94
C TRP A 27 -15.08 -4.31 -9.74
N TRP A 28 -15.18 -3.57 -8.64
CA TRP A 28 -14.39 -3.84 -7.45
C TRP A 28 -15.18 -4.75 -6.50
N PHE A 29 -14.74 -5.99 -6.40
CA PHE A 29 -15.34 -6.99 -5.51
C PHE A 29 -14.41 -7.29 -4.34
N HIS A 30 -15.00 -7.47 -3.15
CA HIS A 30 -14.24 -7.93 -1.99
C HIS A 30 -13.95 -9.42 -2.12
N VAL A 31 -12.69 -9.81 -1.89
CA VAL A 31 -12.26 -11.19 -1.76
C VAL A 31 -11.86 -11.41 -0.29
N ARG A 32 -12.41 -12.46 0.34
CA ARG A 32 -12.05 -12.85 1.71
C ARG A 32 -10.55 -13.12 1.80
N GLY A 33 -9.94 -12.82 2.95
CA GLY A 33 -8.49 -12.93 3.15
C GLY A 33 -7.94 -14.32 2.79
N GLU A 34 -8.66 -15.37 3.18
CA GLU A 34 -8.30 -16.78 2.91
C GLU A 34 -8.35 -17.15 1.42
N GLN A 35 -9.04 -16.35 0.60
CA GLN A 35 -9.16 -16.53 -0.84
C GLN A 35 -8.31 -15.52 -1.63
N ASN A 36 -7.63 -14.59 -0.94
CA ASN A 36 -6.78 -13.59 -1.56
C ASN A 36 -5.36 -14.14 -1.69
N PRO A 37 -4.86 -14.41 -2.90
CA PRO A 37 -3.50 -14.92 -3.10
C PRO A 37 -2.43 -13.96 -2.54
N ALA A 38 -2.68 -12.65 -2.48
CA ALA A 38 -1.72 -11.72 -1.88
C ALA A 38 -1.57 -11.89 -0.36
N ASP A 39 -2.58 -12.44 0.33
CA ASP A 39 -2.57 -12.62 1.79
C ASP A 39 -1.51 -13.63 2.23
N CYS A 40 -1.29 -14.70 1.45
CA CYS A 40 -0.29 -15.70 1.81
C CYS A 40 1.13 -15.11 1.80
N LEU A 41 1.46 -14.28 0.81
CA LEU A 41 2.74 -13.56 0.77
C LEU A 41 2.87 -12.55 1.92
N SER A 42 1.83 -11.75 2.20
CA SER A 42 1.91 -10.77 3.29
C SER A 42 2.02 -11.40 4.68
N ARG A 43 1.63 -12.68 4.83
CA ARG A 43 1.84 -13.48 6.05
C ARG A 43 3.22 -14.12 6.17
N GLY A 44 4.11 -13.92 5.20
CA GLY A 44 5.48 -14.40 5.26
C GLY A 44 5.71 -15.79 4.66
N LEU A 45 4.93 -16.17 3.64
CA LEU A 45 5.19 -17.40 2.88
C LEU A 45 6.60 -17.38 2.30
N SER A 46 7.38 -18.43 2.55
CA SER A 46 8.75 -18.54 2.01
C SER A 46 8.74 -18.80 0.50
N ALA A 47 9.84 -18.46 -0.18
CA ALA A 47 10.00 -18.73 -1.62
C ALA A 47 9.83 -20.21 -1.96
N LYS A 48 10.31 -21.13 -1.11
CA LYS A 48 10.14 -22.57 -1.30
C LYS A 48 8.67 -22.98 -1.23
N GLN A 49 7.93 -22.49 -0.24
CA GLN A 49 6.51 -22.80 -0.08
C GLN A 49 5.67 -22.17 -1.20
N LEU A 50 6.09 -21.01 -1.72
CA LEU A 50 5.42 -20.33 -2.82
C LEU A 50 5.36 -21.20 -4.08
N LEU A 51 6.43 -21.93 -4.39
CA LEU A 51 6.50 -22.81 -5.57
C LEU A 51 5.37 -23.85 -5.60
N ASP A 52 4.98 -24.36 -4.43
CA ASP A 52 3.92 -25.36 -4.28
C ASP A 52 2.56 -24.73 -3.90
N HIS A 53 2.47 -23.41 -3.82
CA HIS A 53 1.27 -22.72 -3.33
C HIS A 53 0.22 -22.54 -4.43
N ARG A 54 -0.61 -23.56 -4.64
CA ARG A 54 -1.64 -23.59 -5.69
C ARG A 54 -2.48 -22.31 -5.77
N MET A 55 -2.99 -21.80 -4.65
CA MET A 55 -3.84 -20.61 -4.63
C MET A 55 -3.16 -19.34 -5.17
N TRP A 56 -1.82 -19.25 -5.08
CA TRP A 56 -1.07 -18.11 -5.64
C TRP A 56 -1.13 -18.13 -7.17
N PHE A 57 -0.94 -19.31 -7.76
CA PHE A 57 -0.87 -19.47 -9.21
C PHE A 57 -2.24 -19.64 -9.88
N THR A 58 -3.22 -20.24 -9.20
CA THR A 58 -4.56 -20.47 -9.76
C THR A 58 -5.56 -19.39 -9.39
N GLY A 59 -5.35 -18.66 -8.29
CA GLY A 59 -6.32 -17.75 -7.72
C GLY A 59 -7.56 -18.45 -7.13
N PRO A 60 -8.54 -17.67 -6.65
CA PRO A 60 -9.81 -18.18 -6.15
C PRO A 60 -10.74 -18.61 -7.30
N LEU A 61 -11.66 -19.54 -6.99
CA LEU A 61 -12.60 -20.11 -7.96
C LEU A 61 -13.50 -19.07 -8.64
N CYS A 62 -13.80 -17.95 -7.96
CA CYS A 62 -14.58 -16.89 -8.57
C CYS A 62 -13.92 -16.36 -9.85
N LEU A 63 -12.58 -16.27 -9.93
CA LEU A 63 -11.90 -15.77 -11.14
C LEU A 63 -12.09 -16.67 -12.36
N THR A 64 -12.41 -17.95 -12.17
CA THR A 64 -12.67 -18.91 -13.25
C THR A 64 -14.16 -19.19 -13.46
N SER A 65 -15.03 -18.61 -12.65
CA SER A 65 -16.48 -18.84 -12.68
C SER A 65 -17.21 -17.61 -13.24
N PRO A 66 -18.40 -17.77 -13.85
CA PRO A 66 -19.22 -16.65 -14.29
C PRO A 66 -19.52 -15.67 -13.14
N LEU A 67 -19.66 -14.37 -13.44
CA LEU A 67 -19.93 -13.33 -12.43
C LEU A 67 -21.17 -13.62 -11.56
N SER A 68 -22.15 -14.34 -12.12
CA SER A 68 -23.37 -14.77 -11.41
C SER A 68 -23.10 -15.73 -10.25
N GLU A 69 -21.97 -16.44 -10.26
CA GLU A 69 -21.57 -17.40 -9.23
C GLU A 69 -20.57 -16.81 -8.23
N TRP A 70 -20.21 -15.52 -8.39
CA TRP A 70 -19.27 -14.89 -7.48
C TRP A 70 -19.91 -14.75 -6.10
N PRO A 71 -19.16 -15.01 -5.01
CA PRO A 71 -19.61 -14.75 -3.66
C PRO A 71 -19.58 -13.24 -3.40
N VAL A 72 -20.46 -12.48 -4.06
CA VAL A 72 -20.58 -11.04 -3.87
C VAL A 72 -21.15 -10.83 -2.47
N THR A 73 -20.29 -10.49 -1.52
CA THR A 73 -20.73 -9.95 -0.23
C THR A 73 -20.99 -8.47 -0.47
N ASP A 74 -22.18 -7.97 -0.17
CA ASP A 74 -22.43 -6.53 -0.29
C ASP A 74 -21.43 -5.81 0.62
N VAL A 75 -20.72 -4.82 0.09
CA VAL A 75 -19.72 -4.05 0.85
C VAL A 75 -20.37 -3.34 2.04
N ARG A 76 -21.69 -3.15 2.01
CA ARG A 76 -22.51 -2.65 3.13
C ARG A 76 -22.60 -3.63 4.31
N ASP A 77 -22.45 -4.93 4.05
CA ASP A 77 -22.51 -5.98 5.08
C ASP A 77 -21.15 -6.20 5.75
N LEU A 78 -20.08 -5.64 5.18
CA LEU A 78 -18.75 -5.67 5.78
C LEU A 78 -18.69 -4.62 6.89
N ALA A 79 -18.36 -5.06 8.12
CA ALA A 79 -18.06 -4.14 9.20
C ALA A 79 -17.03 -3.10 8.73
N PRO A 80 -17.22 -1.81 9.01
CA PRO A 80 -16.25 -0.80 8.61
C PRO A 80 -14.89 -1.19 9.17
N PRO A 81 -13.82 -1.15 8.35
CA PRO A 81 -12.50 -1.49 8.84
C PRO A 81 -12.18 -0.61 10.05
N PRO A 82 -11.55 -1.17 11.10
CA PRO A 82 -11.09 -0.35 12.22
C PRO A 82 -10.30 0.83 11.63
N ARG A 83 -10.53 2.04 12.14
CA ARG A 83 -9.76 3.21 11.73
C ARG A 83 -8.32 2.93 12.17
N LEU A 84 -7.53 2.34 11.29
CA LEU A 84 -6.10 2.26 11.45
C LEU A 84 -5.61 3.70 11.35
N ALA A 85 -5.49 4.37 12.50
CA ALA A 85 -4.63 5.52 12.60
C ALA A 85 -3.29 5.05 12.05
N GLU A 86 -2.85 5.64 10.94
CA GLU A 86 -1.55 5.36 10.35
C GLU A 86 -0.49 5.58 11.43
N GLU A 87 -0.07 4.52 12.14
CA GLU A 87 1.03 4.58 13.08
C GLU A 87 2.29 4.82 12.25
N ARG A 88 2.74 6.07 12.25
CA ARG A 88 4.06 6.43 11.73
C ARG A 88 5.10 5.88 12.70
N VAL A 89 5.64 4.70 12.43
CA VAL A 89 6.95 4.34 13.00
C VAL A 89 7.99 5.19 12.26
N VAL A 90 8.29 6.37 12.80
CA VAL A 90 9.40 7.20 12.35
C VAL A 90 10.67 6.65 13.01
N SER A 91 11.42 5.79 12.32
CA SER A 91 12.80 5.52 12.72
C SER A 91 13.65 6.73 12.31
N LEU A 92 13.93 7.62 13.25
CA LEU A 92 14.84 8.75 13.05
C LEU A 92 16.29 8.21 13.01
N VAL A 93 16.76 7.74 11.86
CA VAL A 93 18.18 7.43 11.68
C VAL A 93 18.91 8.74 11.44
N ALA A 94 19.44 9.32 12.52
CA ALA A 94 20.37 10.43 12.44
C ALA A 94 21.72 9.92 11.92
N THR A 95 21.95 10.00 10.61
CA THR A 95 23.33 9.88 10.09
C THR A 95 24.09 11.12 10.50
N ARG A 96 25.13 10.96 11.33
CA ARG A 96 26.10 12.02 11.65
C ARG A 96 26.81 12.42 10.37
N SER A 97 26.29 13.43 9.66
CA SER A 97 27.00 14.05 8.55
C SER A 97 28.19 14.80 9.14
N SER A 98 29.40 14.32 8.86
CA SER A 98 30.64 15.02 9.16
C SER A 98 30.76 16.24 8.25
N MET A 99 30.01 17.29 8.58
CA MET A 99 30.15 18.62 7.98
C MET A 99 31.35 19.34 8.61
N LYS A 100 32.56 18.93 8.24
CA LYS A 100 33.82 19.68 8.33
C LYS A 100 34.66 19.14 7.18
N ASP A 101 34.90 19.87 6.08
CA ASP A 101 36.05 20.78 6.01
C ASP A 101 36.00 21.80 4.85
N TRP A 102 34.92 21.88 4.06
CA TRP A 102 34.92 22.72 2.84
C TRP A 102 34.08 24.01 2.94
N ILE A 103 33.16 24.11 3.90
CA ILE A 103 32.22 25.25 3.99
C ILE A 103 32.82 26.47 4.74
N LEU A 104 33.93 26.30 5.48
CA LEU A 104 34.52 27.39 6.28
C LEU A 104 35.82 27.99 5.71
N ARG A 105 36.38 27.44 4.63
CA ARG A 105 37.62 28.00 4.03
C ARG A 105 37.44 29.36 3.35
N PRO A 106 36.33 29.67 2.65
CA PRO A 106 36.20 30.96 1.96
C PRO A 106 35.94 32.17 2.87
N MET A 107 35.74 31.98 4.18
CA MET A 107 35.42 33.08 5.12
C MET A 107 36.60 33.55 5.97
N LEU A 108 37.76 32.89 5.90
CA LEU A 108 38.96 33.30 6.63
C LEU A 108 39.91 34.23 5.83
N ASP A 109 39.72 34.37 4.51
CA ASP A 109 40.57 35.24 3.67
C ASP A 109 40.02 36.66 3.44
N ARG A 110 38.93 37.06 4.11
CA ARG A 110 38.36 38.44 4.01
C ARG A 110 38.56 39.30 5.26
N VAL A 111 39.37 38.86 6.22
CA VAL A 111 39.87 39.69 7.32
C VAL A 111 41.39 39.52 7.43
N SER A 112 42.11 39.80 6.34
CA SER A 112 43.51 40.20 6.38
C SER A 112 43.88 40.90 5.07
N SER A 113 43.57 42.19 4.99
CA SER A 113 44.27 43.23 4.22
C SER A 113 43.69 44.59 4.60
#